data_AF-A0A3R7SKP9-F1
#
_entry.id   AF-A0A3R7SKP9-F1
#
_cell.length_a   1.000
_cell.length_b   1.000
_cell.length_c   1.000
_cell.angle_alpha   90.00
_cell.angle_beta   90.00
_cell.angle_gamma   90.00
#
_symmetry.space_group_name_H-M   'P 1'
#
loop_
_entity.id
_entity.type
_entity.pdbx_description
1 polymer ?
#
loop_
_entity_poly.entity_id
_entity_poly.type
_entity_poly.pdbx_seq_one_letter_code
_entity_poly.pdbx_strand_id
1 'polypeptide(L)'
;MDKTKYLKWDISKLKTALELSEEDVKKYFTDGRRVSFLTERMIVKKYNGILSPSEGAGYDVIMPGGKKWEVRSLTKNVYFCPSKMVGSSRSFDEKGFLNKLDEIEGYYICDILQFPKIPYLTISSKVIRDHYFSGELGKTSRITRKTFFNLFGNF
;
A
#
# COMPACT_ATOMS: atom_id res chain seq x y z
N MET A 1 20.66 2.60 11.81
CA MET A 1 19.90 2.32 10.58
C MET A 1 18.63 3.11 10.67
N ASP A 2 18.63 4.34 10.18
CA ASP A 2 17.46 5.22 10.25
C ASP A 2 17.18 5.72 8.84
N LYS A 3 16.20 5.12 8.16
CA LYS A 3 15.62 5.68 6.93
C LYS A 3 14.14 5.34 6.84
N THR A 4 13.41 5.46 7.94
CA THR A 4 11.95 5.46 7.87
C THR A 4 11.52 6.56 6.90
N LYS A 5 10.88 6.16 5.79
CA LYS A 5 10.41 7.11 4.79
C LYS A 5 8.98 7.50 5.13
N TYR A 6 8.64 8.75 4.90
CA TYR A 6 7.32 9.28 5.22
C TYR A 6 6.65 9.96 4.02
N LEU A 7 5.34 9.82 3.96
CA LEU A 7 4.40 10.70 3.26
C LEU A 7 3.81 11.64 4.32
N LYS A 8 3.90 12.95 4.09
CA LYS A 8 3.52 13.96 5.07
C LYS A 8 2.46 14.88 4.50
N TRP A 9 1.45 15.15 5.30
CA TRP A 9 0.45 16.18 5.06
C TRP A 9 0.48 17.22 6.17
N ASP A 10 0.10 18.45 5.81
CA ASP A 10 -0.16 19.51 6.76
C ASP A 10 -1.64 19.46 7.13
N ILE A 11 -1.93 18.95 8.31
CA ILE A 11 -3.32 18.75 8.76
C ILE A 11 -4.05 20.07 8.97
N SER A 12 -3.34 21.13 9.35
CA SER A 12 -3.92 22.47 9.52
C SER A 12 -4.35 23.04 8.17
N LYS A 13 -3.55 22.83 7.11
CA LYS A 13 -3.96 23.23 5.76
C LYS A 13 -5.12 22.40 5.24
N LEU A 14 -5.13 21.09 5.50
CA LEU A 14 -6.21 20.21 5.05
C LEU A 14 -7.55 20.53 5.70
N LYS A 15 -7.58 20.74 7.03
CA LYS A 15 -8.84 21.06 7.73
C LYS A 15 -9.44 22.36 7.22
N THR A 16 -8.61 23.37 6.96
CA THR A 16 -9.05 24.64 6.38
C THR A 16 -9.53 24.46 4.95
N ALA A 17 -8.78 23.74 4.10
CA ALA A 17 -9.14 23.57 2.69
C ALA A 17 -10.38 22.70 2.46
N LEU A 18 -10.67 21.76 3.38
CA LEU A 18 -11.83 20.88 3.29
C LEU A 18 -13.03 21.40 4.09
N GLU A 19 -12.87 22.49 4.86
CA GLU A 19 -13.88 23.01 5.77
C GLU A 19 -14.40 21.95 6.77
N LEU A 20 -13.49 21.08 7.22
CA LEU A 20 -13.79 19.99 8.14
C LEU A 20 -13.05 20.14 9.46
N SER A 21 -13.53 19.45 10.50
CA SER A 21 -12.80 19.32 11.75
C SER A 21 -11.50 18.52 11.54
N GLU A 22 -10.50 18.74 12.41
CA GLU A 22 -9.27 17.94 12.37
C GLU A 22 -9.55 16.44 12.54
N GLU A 23 -10.54 16.09 13.36
CA GLU A 23 -10.96 14.72 13.60
C GLU A 23 -11.55 14.07 12.34
N ASP A 24 -12.43 14.77 11.63
CA ASP A 24 -13.02 14.27 10.38
C ASP A 24 -11.95 14.06 9.31
N VAL A 25 -10.97 14.97 9.23
CA VAL A 25 -9.82 14.80 8.34
C VAL A 25 -9.03 13.55 8.72
N LYS A 26 -8.67 13.35 10.00
CA LYS A 26 -7.96 12.13 10.43
C LYS A 26 -8.76 10.88 10.11
N LYS A 27 -10.06 10.86 10.40
CA LYS A 27 -10.94 9.71 10.14
C LYS A 27 -11.05 9.40 8.65
N TYR A 28 -11.15 10.41 7.80
CA TYR A 28 -11.18 10.25 6.35
C TYR A 28 -9.86 9.70 5.81
N PHE A 29 -8.73 10.25 6.26
CA PHE A 29 -7.39 9.91 5.76
C PHE A 29 -6.79 8.65 6.40
N THR A 30 -7.50 8.00 7.31
CA THR A 30 -7.16 6.66 7.85
C THR A 30 -8.03 5.55 7.26
N ASP A 31 -8.96 5.85 6.34
CA ASP A 31 -9.74 4.86 5.59
C ASP A 31 -9.01 4.47 4.30
N GLY A 32 -8.53 3.22 4.22
CA GLY A 32 -7.80 2.68 3.07
C GLY A 32 -8.60 2.64 1.77
N ARG A 33 -9.93 2.73 1.81
CA ARG A 33 -10.77 2.86 0.59
C ARG A 33 -10.72 4.25 -0.03
N ARG A 34 -10.25 5.24 0.74
CA ARG A 34 -10.23 6.66 0.35
C ARG A 34 -8.79 7.13 0.14
N VAL A 35 -7.92 6.88 1.12
CA VAL A 35 -6.57 7.47 1.13
C VAL A 35 -5.55 6.72 0.26
N SER A 36 -5.84 5.48 -0.16
CA SER A 36 -4.97 4.67 -1.03
C SER A 36 -4.56 5.44 -2.29
N PHE A 37 -5.54 5.97 -3.01
CA PHE A 37 -5.36 6.80 -4.20
C PHE A 37 -4.50 8.05 -3.95
N LEU A 38 -4.53 8.61 -2.74
CA LEU A 38 -3.70 9.76 -2.38
C LEU A 38 -2.27 9.32 -2.04
N THR A 39 -2.09 8.16 -1.40
CA THR A 39 -0.75 7.60 -1.14
C THR A 39 -0.02 7.26 -2.43
N GLU A 40 -0.70 6.73 -3.44
CA GLU A 40 -0.15 6.47 -4.78
C GLU A 40 0.37 7.76 -5.43
N ARG A 41 -0.47 8.79 -5.46
CA ARG A 41 -0.12 10.12 -5.98
C ARG A 41 1.08 10.73 -5.26
N MET A 42 1.15 10.56 -3.95
CA MET A 42 2.27 11.06 -3.16
C MET A 42 3.56 10.29 -3.41
N ILE A 43 3.49 8.97 -3.61
CA ILE A 43 4.64 8.15 -4.03
C ILE A 43 5.13 8.59 -5.41
N VAL A 44 4.21 8.71 -6.37
CA VAL A 44 4.52 9.22 -7.73
C VAL A 44 5.18 10.59 -7.68
N LYS A 45 4.60 11.55 -6.96
CA LYS A 45 5.17 12.89 -6.79
C LYS A 45 6.56 12.84 -6.16
N LYS A 46 6.75 12.01 -5.13
CA LYS A 46 8.01 11.93 -4.38
C LYS A 46 9.16 11.35 -5.23
N TYR A 47 8.86 10.41 -6.11
CA TYR A 47 9.85 9.68 -6.90
C TYR A 47 9.84 10.04 -8.38
N ASN A 48 9.11 11.08 -8.77
CA ASN A 48 8.93 11.49 -10.17
C ASN A 48 8.49 10.31 -11.06
N GLY A 49 7.55 9.51 -10.54
CA GLY A 49 6.97 8.36 -11.24
C GLY A 49 5.76 8.75 -12.10
N ILE A 50 5.00 7.75 -12.51
CA ILE A 50 3.77 7.88 -13.29
C ILE A 50 2.70 7.01 -12.62
N LEU A 51 1.47 7.51 -12.50
CA LEU A 51 0.34 6.68 -12.08
C LEU A 51 -0.02 5.69 -13.20
N SER A 52 -0.54 4.53 -12.82
CA SER A 52 -1.14 3.63 -13.80
C SER A 52 -2.22 4.35 -14.62
N PRO A 53 -2.27 4.13 -15.95
CA PRO A 53 -3.25 4.78 -16.83
C PRO A 53 -4.69 4.26 -16.62
N SER A 54 -4.89 3.16 -15.89
CA SER A 54 -6.23 2.64 -15.59
C SER A 54 -6.32 2.02 -14.20
N GLU A 55 -7.49 2.16 -13.56
CA GLU A 55 -7.82 1.53 -12.27
C GLU A 55 -7.85 -0.01 -12.34
N GLY A 56 -7.78 -0.59 -13.54
CA GLY A 56 -7.76 -2.04 -13.79
C GLY A 56 -6.39 -2.63 -14.11
N ALA A 57 -5.33 -1.83 -14.11
CA ALA A 57 -3.97 -2.34 -14.37
C ALA A 57 -3.47 -3.26 -13.24
N GLY A 58 -2.50 -4.12 -13.56
CA GLY A 58 -1.87 -5.02 -12.60
C GLY A 58 -1.00 -4.33 -11.53
N TYR A 59 -0.79 -3.02 -11.64
CA TYR A 59 0.09 -2.19 -10.82
C TYR A 59 -0.51 -0.79 -10.63
N ASP A 60 -0.06 -0.07 -9.59
CA ASP A 60 -0.58 1.26 -9.27
C ASP A 60 0.31 2.38 -9.82
N VAL A 61 1.64 2.16 -9.83
CA VAL A 61 2.62 3.20 -10.18
C VAL A 61 3.78 2.64 -11.00
N ILE A 62 4.35 3.48 -11.86
CA ILE A 62 5.57 3.23 -12.61
C ILE A 62 6.64 4.18 -12.08
N MET A 63 7.75 3.64 -11.61
CA MET A 63 8.90 4.41 -11.11
C MET A 63 9.86 4.74 -12.26
N PRO A 64 10.76 5.74 -12.09
CA PRO A 64 11.82 6.00 -13.05
C PRO A 64 12.57 4.71 -13.44
N GLY A 65 12.79 4.52 -14.74
CA GLY A 65 13.32 3.27 -15.30
C GLY A 65 12.25 2.24 -15.72
N GLY A 66 10.96 2.61 -15.70
CA GLY A 66 9.87 1.77 -16.24
C GLY A 66 9.40 0.65 -15.30
N LYS A 67 9.91 0.65 -14.06
CA LYS A 67 9.63 -0.37 -13.05
C LYS A 67 8.24 -0.20 -12.47
N LYS A 68 7.41 -1.26 -12.51
CA LYS A 68 6.03 -1.27 -12.00
C LYS A 68 5.99 -1.63 -10.51
N TRP A 69 5.15 -0.95 -9.75
CA TRP A 69 4.99 -1.15 -8.30
C TRP A 69 3.53 -1.06 -7.87
N GLU A 70 3.24 -1.72 -6.75
CA GLU A 70 1.97 -1.60 -6.03
C GLU A 70 2.11 -0.70 -4.82
N VAL A 71 1.03 -0.04 -4.44
CA VAL A 71 0.93 0.78 -3.23
C VAL A 71 -0.21 0.22 -2.38
N ARG A 72 0.10 -0.21 -1.16
CA ARG A 72 -0.88 -0.79 -0.24
C ARG A 72 -0.96 0.00 1.04
N SER A 73 -2.19 0.12 1.54
CA SER A 73 -2.47 0.68 2.85
C SER A 73 -2.43 -0.41 3.92
N LEU A 74 -1.54 -0.27 4.89
CA LEU A 74 -1.54 -1.06 6.11
C LEU A 74 -2.52 -0.43 7.11
N THR A 75 -3.55 -1.20 7.48
CA THR A 75 -4.52 -0.85 8.53
C THR A 75 -4.44 -1.87 9.66
N LYS A 76 -5.56 -2.49 10.04
CA LYS A 76 -5.59 -3.71 10.86
C LYS A 76 -4.99 -4.90 10.12
N ASN A 77 -5.11 -4.90 8.79
CA ASN A 77 -4.59 -5.93 7.88
C ASN A 77 -3.98 -5.27 6.64
N VAL A 78 -3.22 -6.06 5.89
CA VAL A 78 -2.77 -5.74 4.53
C VAL A 78 -2.98 -6.97 3.64
N TYR A 79 -3.29 -6.72 2.37
CA TYR A 79 -3.46 -7.73 1.33
C TYR A 79 -2.40 -7.53 0.25
N PHE A 80 -1.74 -8.61 -0.16
CA PHE A 80 -0.77 -8.58 -1.26
C PHE A 80 -1.39 -9.03 -2.60
N CYS A 81 -2.50 -9.77 -2.57
CA CYS A 81 -3.27 -10.14 -3.75
C CYS A 81 -3.90 -8.94 -4.46
N PRO A 82 -4.15 -9.05 -5.78
CA PRO A 82 -4.89 -8.05 -6.55
C PRO A 82 -6.17 -7.56 -5.83
N SER A 83 -6.48 -6.26 -5.92
CA SER A 83 -7.66 -5.68 -5.26
C SER A 83 -8.96 -6.38 -5.65
N LYS A 84 -9.07 -6.86 -6.91
CA LYS A 84 -10.19 -7.67 -7.42
C LYS A 84 -10.39 -9.03 -6.72
N MET A 85 -9.44 -9.49 -5.92
CA MET A 85 -9.50 -10.71 -5.11
C MET A 85 -9.82 -10.43 -3.64
N VAL A 86 -10.02 -9.16 -3.27
CA VAL A 86 -10.32 -8.73 -1.90
C VAL A 86 -11.81 -8.38 -1.77
N GLY A 87 -12.55 -9.08 -0.91
CA GLY A 87 -13.96 -8.83 -0.62
C GLY A 87 -14.76 -10.12 -0.37
N SER A 88 -15.93 -10.03 0.26
CA SER A 88 -16.74 -11.20 0.65
C SER A 88 -17.29 -12.02 -0.52
N SER A 89 -17.42 -11.43 -1.71
CA SER A 89 -17.91 -12.09 -2.92
C SER A 89 -16.79 -12.53 -3.87
N ARG A 90 -15.52 -12.39 -3.48
CA ARG A 90 -14.35 -12.63 -4.33
C ARG A 90 -13.58 -13.85 -3.85
N SER A 91 -13.12 -14.68 -4.79
CA SER A 91 -12.23 -15.80 -4.50
C SER A 91 -10.77 -15.40 -4.70
N PHE A 92 -9.89 -15.98 -3.89
CA PHE A 92 -8.46 -15.87 -4.10
C PHE A 92 -8.07 -16.76 -5.29
N ASP A 93 -7.42 -16.17 -6.29
CA ASP A 93 -6.84 -16.88 -7.43
C ASP A 93 -5.31 -16.79 -7.31
N GLU A 94 -4.72 -17.90 -6.89
CA GLU A 94 -3.29 -18.05 -6.66
C GLU A 94 -2.47 -17.79 -7.92
N LYS A 95 -2.92 -18.30 -9.08
CA LYS A 95 -2.23 -18.10 -10.35
C LYS A 95 -2.21 -16.62 -10.72
N GLY A 96 -3.35 -15.93 -10.58
CA GLY A 96 -3.43 -14.49 -10.81
C GLY A 96 -2.58 -13.67 -9.83
N PHE A 97 -2.44 -14.12 -8.58
CA PHE A 97 -1.53 -13.50 -7.62
C PHE A 97 -0.05 -13.69 -8.01
N LEU A 98 0.37 -14.90 -8.35
CA LEU A 98 1.76 -15.18 -8.74
C LEU A 98 2.15 -14.44 -10.03
N ASN A 99 1.25 -14.42 -11.03
CA ASN A 99 1.47 -13.64 -12.26
C ASN A 99 1.68 -12.15 -11.95
N LYS A 100 0.90 -11.59 -11.01
CA LYS A 100 1.07 -10.20 -10.58
C LYS A 100 2.43 -9.95 -9.95
N LEU A 101 2.93 -10.88 -9.12
CA LEU A 101 4.26 -10.75 -8.53
C LEU A 101 5.37 -10.72 -9.59
N ASP A 102 5.18 -11.37 -10.74
CA ASP A 102 6.11 -11.31 -11.87
C ASP A 102 6.04 -9.99 -12.65
N GLU A 103 4.92 -9.27 -12.58
CA GLU A 103 4.73 -8.00 -13.28
C GLU A 103 5.26 -6.78 -12.52
N ILE A 104 5.47 -6.89 -11.21
CA ILE A 104 5.87 -5.79 -10.34
C ILE A 104 7.23 -6.05 -9.68
N GLU A 105 7.97 -4.99 -9.42
CA GLU A 105 9.22 -5.04 -8.67
C GLU A 105 8.97 -5.17 -7.17
N GLY A 106 7.82 -4.70 -6.71
CA GLY A 106 7.41 -4.84 -5.32
C GLY A 106 6.29 -3.90 -4.92
N TYR A 107 6.23 -3.65 -3.61
CA TYR A 107 5.18 -2.94 -2.93
C TYR A 107 5.75 -1.77 -2.13
N TYR A 108 5.05 -0.64 -2.16
CA TYR A 108 5.10 0.40 -1.15
C TYR A 108 3.99 0.14 -0.13
N ILE A 109 4.34 -0.18 1.11
CA ILE A 109 3.38 -0.43 2.19
C ILE A 109 3.29 0.81 3.07
N CYS A 110 2.19 1.54 2.98
CA CYS A 110 1.93 2.79 3.69
C CYS A 110 1.10 2.53 4.95
N ASP A 111 1.60 2.86 6.13
CA ASP A 111 0.86 2.76 7.37
C ASP A 111 -0.02 3.97 7.62
N ILE A 112 -1.20 3.89 7.02
CA ILE A 112 -2.13 5.02 6.95
C ILE A 112 -2.70 5.40 8.31
N LEU A 113 -2.65 4.50 9.30
CA LEU A 113 -3.11 4.79 10.67
C LEU A 113 -2.24 5.82 11.38
N GLN A 114 -1.04 6.12 10.86
CA GLN A 114 -0.15 7.15 11.38
C GLN A 114 -0.29 8.50 10.67
N PHE A 115 -1.37 8.71 9.90
CA PHE A 115 -1.69 10.02 9.35
C PHE A 115 -1.72 11.11 10.46
N PRO A 116 -1.11 12.30 10.24
CA PRO A 116 -0.70 12.90 8.97
C PRO A 116 0.74 12.60 8.53
N LYS A 117 1.50 11.82 9.30
CA LYS A 117 2.88 11.43 8.99
C LYS A 117 2.93 9.92 8.75
N ILE A 118 2.49 9.50 7.57
CA ILE A 118 2.37 8.10 7.18
C ILE A 118 3.77 7.54 6.86
N PRO A 119 4.32 6.61 7.65
CA PRO A 119 5.53 5.92 7.27
C PRO A 119 5.23 4.87 6.19
N TYR A 120 6.24 4.52 5.41
CA TYR A 120 6.12 3.43 4.45
C TYR A 120 7.42 2.64 4.28
N LEU A 121 7.24 1.36 3.93
CA LEU A 121 8.31 0.42 3.59
C LEU A 121 8.22 0.04 2.12
N THR A 122 9.36 -0.32 1.55
CA THR A 122 9.46 -0.87 0.20
C THR A 122 9.84 -2.34 0.33
N ILE A 123 9.02 -3.25 -0.22
CA ILE A 123 9.23 -4.70 -0.12
C ILE A 123 9.20 -5.28 -1.53
N SER A 124 10.24 -6.03 -1.93
CA SER A 124 10.31 -6.61 -3.27
C SER A 124 9.25 -7.70 -3.48
N SER A 125 8.80 -7.89 -4.72
CA SER A 125 7.89 -8.98 -5.08
C SER A 125 8.48 -10.36 -4.78
N LYS A 126 9.81 -10.50 -4.91
CA LYS A 126 10.53 -11.72 -4.52
C LYS A 126 10.35 -12.05 -3.03
N VAL A 127 10.53 -11.08 -2.13
CA VAL A 127 10.34 -11.29 -0.69
C VAL A 127 8.89 -11.68 -0.39
N ILE A 128 7.92 -11.03 -1.03
CA ILE A 128 6.49 -11.40 -0.90
C ILE A 128 6.23 -12.82 -1.39
N ARG A 129 6.84 -13.23 -2.51
CA ARG A 129 6.75 -14.58 -3.06
C ARG A 129 7.33 -15.61 -2.08
N ASP A 130 8.50 -15.35 -1.52
CA ASP A 130 9.17 -16.23 -0.57
C ASP A 130 8.28 -16.47 0.67
N HIS A 131 7.75 -15.38 1.27
CA HIS A 131 6.83 -15.48 2.41
C HIS A 131 5.47 -16.10 2.08
N TYR A 132 5.04 -16.03 0.82
CA TYR A 132 3.84 -16.74 0.40
C TYR A 132 4.06 -18.25 0.37
N PHE A 133 5.15 -18.71 -0.26
CA PHE A 133 5.48 -20.13 -0.36
C PHE A 133 5.90 -20.76 0.99
N SER A 134 6.44 -19.98 1.92
CA SER A 134 6.67 -20.44 3.31
C SER A 134 5.38 -20.56 4.14
N GLY A 135 4.25 -20.05 3.62
CA GLY A 135 2.96 -20.04 4.31
C GLY A 135 2.75 -18.85 5.26
N GLU A 136 3.73 -17.97 5.42
CA GLU A 136 3.69 -16.83 6.35
C GLU A 136 2.68 -15.74 5.95
N LEU A 137 2.37 -15.63 4.65
CA LEU A 137 1.32 -14.71 4.16
C LEU A 137 -0.10 -15.28 4.23
N GLY A 138 -0.24 -16.55 4.61
CA GLY A 138 -1.50 -17.28 4.61
C GLY A 138 -2.08 -17.51 3.20
N LYS A 139 -3.14 -18.33 3.14
CA LYS A 139 -3.74 -18.81 1.87
C LYS A 139 -4.33 -17.73 0.97
N THR A 140 -4.60 -16.54 1.51
CA THR A 140 -5.19 -15.43 0.75
C THR A 140 -4.25 -14.25 0.60
N SER A 141 -2.96 -14.42 0.93
CA SER A 141 -1.94 -13.36 0.97
C SER A 141 -2.37 -12.15 1.82
N ARG A 142 -3.12 -12.43 2.89
CA ARG A 142 -3.64 -11.44 3.84
C ARG A 142 -3.01 -11.70 5.19
N ILE A 143 -2.36 -10.68 5.73
CA ILE A 143 -1.78 -10.74 7.06
C ILE A 143 -2.28 -9.62 7.96
N THR A 144 -2.26 -9.88 9.27
CA THR A 144 -2.55 -8.87 10.28
C THR A 144 -1.41 -7.87 10.36
N ARG A 145 -1.69 -6.68 10.91
CA ARG A 145 -0.68 -5.68 11.24
C ARG A 145 0.44 -6.22 12.15
N LYS A 146 0.09 -7.04 13.14
CA LYS A 146 1.07 -7.69 14.03
C LYS A 146 2.00 -8.60 13.23
N THR A 147 1.43 -9.45 12.38
CA THR A 147 2.19 -10.34 11.50
C THR A 147 3.08 -9.54 10.54
N PHE A 148 2.57 -8.45 9.96
CA PHE A 148 3.34 -7.58 9.09
C PHE A 148 4.61 -7.06 9.78
N PHE A 149 4.48 -6.53 11.00
CA PHE A 149 5.64 -6.03 11.74
C PHE A 149 6.60 -7.13 12.20
N ASN A 150 6.09 -8.33 12.47
CA ASN A 150 6.95 -9.48 12.77
C ASN A 150 7.80 -9.91 11.57
N LEU A 151 7.24 -9.85 10.36
CA LEU A 151 7.92 -10.29 9.12
C LEU A 151 8.83 -9.22 8.54
N PHE A 152 8.38 -7.96 8.51
CA PHE A 152 9.03 -6.88 7.76
C PHE A 152 9.67 -5.82 8.64
N GLY A 153 9.54 -5.94 9.96
CA GLY A 153 10.03 -4.95 10.92
C GLY A 153 9.11 -3.74 11.06
N ASN A 154 9.38 -2.94 12.08
CA ASN A 154 8.70 -1.66 12.29
C ASN A 154 9.25 -0.60 11.33
N PHE A 155 8.48 0.48 11.17
CA PHE A 155 8.89 1.65 10.43
C PHE A 155 10.02 2.40 11.12
#